data_AF-A0A196NIA3-F1
#
_entry.id   AF-A0A196NIA3-F1
#
_cell.length_a   1.000
_cell.length_b   1.000
_cell.length_c   1.000
_cell.angle_alpha   90.00
_cell.angle_beta   90.00
_cell.angle_gamma   90.00
#
_symmetry.space_group_name_H-M   'P 1'
#
loop_
_entity.id
_entity.type
_entity.pdbx_description
1 polymer ?
#
loop_
_entity_poly.entity_id
_entity_poly.type
_entity_poly.pdbx_seq_one_letter_code
_entity_poly.pdbx_strand_id
1 'polypeptide(L)'
;MATASRGFRVEPIRAFAVRHRLRWLETLVQKRRDVLPSYVPQRAGWAIAGRRLLLVTTVVLVAAFYGLASAILPPTLLAMIAAPYGLLALLVIWALPNAKTAPTELLVRLFLLYLVIQLLWPVYLAFETSGLPRMAPRRVVGTIQALILLICLSMSRPFWSQMATLLKDTRPVSTFFIVFFIGQFLSTLFSASPLAAIGPWIGGTLVNTPMFFITLWILGTRTRSIDWWVGWLLFCVGVMMVIGFVEFRAQHILWANSIPSFLRVDENMLEVILTPNFRGHYRVVTTFSSPLVWGELTALAMPFVLHRIANAKTTQIRLFWIAFDLALVVSAYLSGARLAMVGGISAHVLYLFFWAIRRWRNDRGSLLGIATTMMYPAFVLVLLLAVAFVPAVHNRVLGGGTAQASNYARQEQFRLAVPAVAKRPIFGWGPGYGAQAVGWHNEAGFLSIDSAFLMTAADNGLVGLISYFGGVVLMMVMLALRGFRSRTEGMPMEFALVSVYAVFLLSRSVLSQRDNDNLYWMLFGIGAALLYLNRDLRAPHKTRAGAAA
;
A
#
# COMPACT_ATOMS: atom_id res chain seq x y z
N MET A 1 14.44 50.28 61.21
CA MET A 1 15.27 49.20 61.80
C MET A 1 14.96 47.91 61.04
N ALA A 2 15.83 47.20 60.34
CA ALA A 2 17.26 47.31 60.06
C ALA A 2 17.47 46.85 58.60
N THR A 3 18.28 47.60 57.85
CA THR A 3 18.68 47.33 56.48
C THR A 3 19.82 46.30 56.46
N ALA A 4 19.58 45.11 55.93
CA ALA A 4 20.62 44.10 55.68
C ALA A 4 20.90 43.99 54.17
N SER A 5 21.92 44.72 53.72
CA SER A 5 22.47 44.63 52.37
C SER A 5 23.25 43.31 52.20
N ARG A 6 22.68 42.33 51.49
CA ARG A 6 23.43 41.15 51.02
C ARG A 6 24.20 41.53 49.74
N GLY A 7 25.48 41.82 49.90
CA GLY A 7 26.41 42.01 48.79
C GLY A 7 26.57 40.72 47.99
N PHE A 8 26.22 40.77 46.70
CA PHE A 8 26.58 39.74 45.73
C PHE A 8 28.10 39.84 45.48
N ARG A 9 28.88 38.89 46.03
CA ARG A 9 30.28 38.70 45.67
C ARG A 9 30.33 38.10 44.27
N VAL A 10 30.72 38.90 43.28
CA VAL A 10 31.14 38.41 41.97
C VAL A 10 32.53 37.79 42.16
N GLU A 11 32.62 36.47 42.23
CA GLU A 11 33.90 35.78 42.13
C GLU A 11 34.52 36.00 40.74
N PRO A 12 35.83 36.24 40.63
CA PRO A 12 36.48 36.51 39.36
C PRO A 12 36.45 35.28 38.45
N ILE A 13 35.82 35.44 37.28
CA ILE A 13 35.67 34.44 36.19
C ILE A 13 37.02 33.77 35.81
N ARG A 14 38.16 34.44 36.05
CA ARG A 14 39.51 33.88 35.78
C ARG A 14 39.89 32.71 36.68
N ALA A 15 39.40 32.61 37.92
CA ALA A 15 39.71 31.49 38.81
C ALA A 15 38.97 30.20 38.40
N PHE A 16 37.81 30.33 37.75
CA PHE A 16 37.01 29.19 37.28
C PHE A 16 37.66 28.50 36.06
N ALA A 17 38.28 29.27 35.15
CA ALA A 17 38.90 28.75 33.93
C ALA A 17 40.21 27.97 34.17
N VAL A 18 41.05 28.39 35.11
CA VAL A 18 42.34 27.73 35.40
C VAL A 18 42.14 26.42 36.18
N ARG A 19 41.16 26.36 37.10
CA ARG A 19 40.87 25.14 37.86
C ARG A 19 40.28 24.01 37.00
N HIS A 20 39.52 24.34 35.95
CA HIS A 20 38.97 23.34 35.04
C HIS A 20 40.04 22.67 34.15
N ARG A 21 41.14 23.35 33.83
CA ARG A 21 42.23 22.83 32.98
C ARG A 21 43.15 21.82 33.68
N LEU A 22 43.12 21.72 35.01
CA LEU A 22 43.94 20.75 35.76
C LEU A 22 43.15 19.53 36.25
N ARG A 23 41.82 19.66 36.41
CA ARG A 23 40.96 18.54 36.84
C ARG A 23 40.95 17.34 35.89
N TRP A 24 41.12 17.55 34.58
CA TRP A 24 41.15 16.43 33.63
C TRP A 24 42.43 15.59 33.77
N LEU A 25 43.56 16.19 34.15
CA LEU A 25 44.81 15.48 34.45
C LEU A 25 44.69 14.68 35.75
N GLU A 26 44.06 15.25 36.78
CA GLU A 26 43.78 14.52 38.03
C GLU A 26 42.88 13.30 37.79
N THR A 27 41.89 13.40 36.88
CA THR A 27 41.05 12.24 36.52
C THR A 27 41.81 11.13 35.78
N LEU A 28 42.93 11.43 35.11
CA LEU A 28 43.76 10.42 34.45
C LEU A 28 44.61 9.61 35.43
N VAL A 29 45.01 10.23 36.53
CA VAL A 29 45.92 9.67 37.54
C VAL A 29 45.19 8.90 38.66
N GLN A 30 43.85 8.94 38.70
CA GLN A 30 43.08 8.18 39.69
C GLN A 30 43.37 6.67 39.60
N LYS A 31 44.06 6.16 40.65
CA LYS A 31 44.27 4.73 40.87
C LYS A 31 42.93 4.03 41.12
N ARG A 32 42.84 2.78 40.64
CA ARG A 32 41.69 1.90 40.88
C ARG A 32 41.40 1.86 42.38
N ARG A 33 40.18 2.22 42.78
CA ARG A 33 39.70 2.04 44.15
C ARG A 33 38.89 0.75 44.18
N ASP A 34 39.36 -0.19 44.99
CA ASP A 34 38.57 -1.38 45.29
C ASP A 34 37.40 -0.96 46.17
N VAL A 35 36.22 -1.41 45.78
CA VAL A 35 34.95 -1.15 46.46
C VAL A 35 34.33 -2.48 46.82
N LEU A 36 33.44 -2.45 47.80
CA LEU A 36 32.74 -3.62 48.30
C LEU A 36 32.03 -4.38 47.17
N PRO A 37 31.82 -5.71 47.29
CA PRO A 37 31.35 -6.58 46.20
C PRO A 37 30.02 -6.16 45.54
N SER A 38 29.21 -5.36 46.21
CA SER A 38 27.94 -4.81 45.70
C SER A 38 28.09 -3.55 44.83
N TYR A 39 29.29 -2.94 44.76
CA TYR A 39 29.56 -1.74 43.99
C TYR A 39 30.46 -2.04 42.78
N VAL A 40 30.18 -1.36 41.67
CA VAL A 40 31.00 -1.49 40.46
C VAL A 40 32.38 -0.87 40.72
N PRO A 41 33.49 -1.62 40.58
CA PRO A 41 34.83 -1.08 40.81
C PRO A 41 35.11 0.13 39.93
N GLN A 42 35.53 1.24 40.56
CA GLN A 42 35.96 2.44 39.85
C GLN A 42 37.22 2.09 39.05
N ARG A 43 37.07 2.05 37.73
CA ARG A 43 38.16 1.76 36.80
C ARG A 43 39.20 2.87 36.85
N ALA A 44 40.48 2.51 36.63
CA ALA A 44 41.56 3.49 36.58
C ALA A 44 41.30 4.57 35.52
N GLY A 45 41.67 5.81 35.83
CA GLY A 45 41.43 6.98 35.00
C GLY A 45 41.89 6.83 33.55
N TRP A 46 43.08 6.26 33.35
CA TRP A 46 43.65 5.99 32.03
C TRP A 46 42.82 5.00 31.19
N ALA A 47 42.21 3.99 31.82
CA ALA A 47 41.38 3.01 31.12
C ALA A 47 40.06 3.64 30.66
N ILE A 48 39.51 4.59 31.44
CA ILE A 48 38.33 5.37 31.07
C ILE A 48 38.67 6.31 29.91
N ALA A 49 39.79 7.02 30.00
CA ALA A 49 40.24 7.92 28.95
C ALA A 49 40.58 7.19 27.64
N GLY A 50 41.27 6.04 27.72
CA GLY A 50 41.56 5.20 26.56
C GLY A 50 40.30 4.69 25.86
N ARG A 51 39.28 4.25 26.62
CA ARG A 51 37.99 3.87 26.05
C ARG A 51 37.25 5.03 25.40
N ARG A 52 37.27 6.22 26.02
CA ARG A 52 36.66 7.43 25.44
C ARG A 52 37.36 7.85 24.15
N LEU A 53 38.69 7.87 24.14
CA LEU A 53 39.48 8.18 22.96
C LEU A 53 39.20 7.17 21.84
N LEU A 54 39.25 5.87 22.14
CA LEU A 54 38.92 4.82 21.19
C LEU A 54 37.51 5.01 20.60
N LEU A 55 36.51 5.29 21.45
CA LEU A 55 35.13 5.52 20.99
C LEU A 55 35.04 6.74 20.07
N VAL A 56 35.63 7.87 20.46
CA VAL A 56 35.62 9.10 19.65
C VAL A 56 36.35 8.88 18.34
N THR A 57 37.53 8.27 18.36
CA THR A 57 38.30 7.96 17.15
C THR A 57 37.53 7.03 16.23
N THR A 58 36.87 5.98 16.75
CA THR A 58 36.03 5.10 15.95
C THR A 58 34.85 5.86 15.34
N VAL A 59 34.16 6.71 16.10
CA VAL A 59 33.04 7.52 15.58
C VAL A 59 33.52 8.47 14.48
N VAL A 60 34.68 9.12 14.67
CA VAL A 60 35.26 10.03 13.67
C VAL A 60 35.69 9.28 12.42
N LEU A 61 36.38 8.14 12.55
CA LEU A 61 36.80 7.32 11.41
C LEU A 61 35.61 6.77 10.63
N VAL A 62 34.58 6.30 11.32
CA VAL A 62 33.32 5.86 10.70
C VAL A 62 32.67 7.06 9.99
N ALA A 63 32.47 8.19 10.66
CA ALA A 63 31.88 9.38 10.04
C ALA A 63 32.68 9.88 8.83
N ALA A 64 34.02 9.85 8.89
CA ALA A 64 34.89 10.22 7.79
C ALA A 64 34.79 9.25 6.62
N PHE A 65 34.79 7.93 6.88
CA PHE A 65 34.60 6.91 5.86
C PHE A 65 33.26 7.08 5.15
N TYR A 66 32.18 7.25 5.91
CA TYR A 66 30.84 7.43 5.34
C TYR A 66 30.68 8.76 4.61
N GLY A 67 31.26 9.85 5.13
CA GLY A 67 31.30 11.15 4.45
C GLY A 67 32.05 11.06 3.12
N LEU A 68 33.22 10.44 3.11
CA LEU A 68 34.02 10.23 1.90
C LEU A 68 33.28 9.33 0.90
N ALA A 69 32.70 8.23 1.36
CA ALA A 69 31.95 7.32 0.51
C ALA A 69 30.72 7.99 -0.09
N SER A 70 30.04 8.88 0.66
CA SER A 70 28.90 9.67 0.16
C SER A 70 29.29 10.67 -0.92
N ALA A 71 30.52 11.19 -0.88
CA ALA A 71 31.02 12.17 -1.84
C ALA A 71 31.53 11.52 -3.14
N ILE A 72 32.12 10.32 -3.05
CA ILE A 72 32.78 9.65 -4.19
C ILE A 72 31.84 8.70 -4.92
N LEU A 73 30.97 7.98 -4.21
CA LEU A 73 30.28 6.84 -4.80
C LEU A 73 29.02 7.24 -5.57
N PRO A 74 28.69 6.52 -6.66
CA PRO A 74 27.42 6.64 -7.34
C PRO A 74 26.23 6.43 -6.39
N PRO A 75 25.09 7.10 -6.61
CA PRO A 75 23.89 6.97 -5.77
C PRO A 75 23.41 5.53 -5.54
N THR A 76 23.63 4.62 -6.51
CA THR A 76 23.27 3.21 -6.40
C THR A 76 24.09 2.48 -5.32
N LEU A 77 25.36 2.82 -5.16
CA LEU A 77 26.23 2.26 -4.11
C LEU A 77 25.98 2.92 -2.75
N LEU A 78 25.50 4.17 -2.72
CA LEU A 78 25.09 4.83 -1.49
C LEU A 78 23.96 4.07 -0.77
N ALA A 79 23.05 3.44 -1.52
CA ALA A 79 22.01 2.60 -0.94
C ALA A 79 22.58 1.39 -0.17
N MET A 80 23.67 0.79 -0.66
CA MET A 80 24.35 -0.33 0.02
C MET A 80 25.00 0.13 1.32
N ILE A 81 25.59 1.32 1.30
CA ILE A 81 26.23 1.95 2.46
C ILE A 81 25.20 2.42 3.48
N ALA A 82 24.01 2.84 3.03
CA ALA A 82 22.89 3.17 3.90
C ALA A 82 22.30 1.94 4.60
N ALA A 83 22.48 0.73 4.07
CA ALA A 83 21.86 -0.48 4.63
C ALA A 83 22.27 -0.77 6.09
N PRO A 84 23.56 -0.73 6.49
CA PRO A 84 23.95 -0.80 7.90
C PRO A 84 23.26 0.23 8.80
N TYR A 85 23.07 1.46 8.34
CA TYR A 85 22.34 2.48 9.11
C TYR A 85 20.85 2.18 9.21
N GLY A 86 20.25 1.67 8.13
CA GLY A 86 18.88 1.16 8.16
C GLY A 86 18.73 0.04 9.19
N LEU A 87 19.66 -0.92 9.21
CA LEU A 87 19.69 -2.00 10.20
C LEU A 87 19.88 -1.46 11.62
N LEU A 88 20.79 -0.51 11.83
CA LEU A 88 20.98 0.14 13.12
C LEU A 88 19.71 0.88 13.56
N ALA A 89 19.05 1.60 12.67
CA ALA A 89 17.79 2.28 12.96
C ALA A 89 16.69 1.29 13.34
N LEU A 90 16.58 0.16 12.62
CA LEU A 90 15.67 -0.93 12.97
C LEU A 90 16.00 -1.57 14.33
N LEU A 91 17.28 -1.76 14.64
CA LEU A 91 17.75 -2.23 15.95
C LEU A 91 17.42 -1.23 17.06
N VAL A 92 17.59 0.07 16.81
CA VAL A 92 17.20 1.12 17.75
C VAL A 92 15.71 1.08 18.00
N ILE A 93 14.89 0.98 16.94
CA ILE A 93 13.43 0.84 17.06
C ILE A 93 13.08 -0.40 17.88
N TRP A 94 13.74 -1.52 17.63
CA TRP A 94 13.54 -2.77 18.37
C TRP A 94 13.98 -2.66 19.85
N ALA A 95 15.02 -1.88 20.14
CA ALA A 95 15.53 -1.67 21.49
C ALA A 95 14.77 -0.60 22.30
N LEU A 96 13.75 0.06 21.72
CA LEU A 96 12.95 1.05 22.42
C LEU A 96 12.26 0.42 23.65
N PRO A 97 12.27 1.11 24.81
CA PRO A 97 11.62 0.60 26.00
C PRO A 97 10.10 0.54 25.80
N ASN A 98 9.45 -0.41 26.48
CA ASN A 98 7.99 -0.48 26.52
C ASN A 98 7.43 0.83 27.11
N ALA A 99 6.70 1.59 26.30
CA ALA A 99 6.04 2.81 26.75
C ALA A 99 4.56 2.55 27.03
N LYS A 100 3.98 3.32 27.96
CA LYS A 100 2.55 3.22 28.28
C LYS A 100 1.66 3.61 27.10
N THR A 101 2.12 4.54 26.27
CA THR A 101 1.34 5.10 25.14
C THR A 101 2.15 5.06 23.85
N ALA A 102 1.68 4.29 22.86
CA ALA A 102 2.20 4.35 21.49
C ALA A 102 1.49 5.45 20.68
N PRO A 103 2.14 6.02 19.65
CA PRO A 103 1.59 7.09 18.82
C PRO A 103 0.56 6.59 17.79
N THR A 104 -0.49 5.90 18.25
CA THR A 104 -1.52 5.29 17.40
C THR A 104 -2.35 6.32 16.64
N GLU A 105 -2.65 7.47 17.24
CA GLU A 105 -3.37 8.56 16.57
C GLU A 105 -2.58 9.14 15.39
N LEU A 106 -1.25 9.27 15.55
CA LEU A 106 -0.38 9.69 14.45
C LEU A 106 -0.42 8.67 13.31
N LEU A 107 -0.41 7.37 13.63
CA LEU A 107 -0.53 6.30 12.64
C LEU A 107 -1.83 6.39 11.83
N VAL A 108 -2.97 6.68 12.48
CA VAL A 108 -4.27 6.87 11.82
C VAL A 108 -4.27 8.10 10.91
N ARG A 109 -3.71 9.23 11.38
CA ARG A 109 -3.61 10.46 10.59
C ARG A 109 -2.72 10.28 9.37
N LEU A 110 -1.57 9.62 9.54
CA LEU A 110 -0.66 9.31 8.44
C LEU A 110 -1.29 8.35 7.43
N PHE A 111 -2.04 7.34 7.89
CA PHE A 111 -2.78 6.44 7.01
C PHE A 111 -3.81 7.19 6.14
N LEU A 112 -4.56 8.12 6.72
CA LEU A 112 -5.50 8.95 5.96
C LEU A 112 -4.77 9.86 4.98
N LEU A 113 -3.72 10.56 5.44
CA LEU A 113 -2.90 11.42 4.60
C LEU A 113 -2.33 10.65 3.41
N TYR A 114 -1.86 9.42 3.67
CA TYR A 114 -1.35 8.53 2.65
C TYR A 114 -2.41 8.13 1.63
N LEU A 115 -3.61 7.76 2.06
CA LEU A 115 -4.73 7.46 1.15
C LEU A 115 -5.05 8.66 0.24
N VAL A 116 -5.08 9.87 0.80
CA VAL A 116 -5.33 11.11 0.04
C VAL A 116 -4.21 11.37 -0.95
N ILE A 117 -2.94 11.32 -0.52
CA ILE A 117 -1.79 11.54 -1.39
C ILE A 117 -1.73 10.48 -2.50
N GLN A 118 -1.94 9.22 -2.19
CA GLN A 118 -1.84 8.13 -3.16
C GLN A 118 -2.83 8.29 -4.32
N LEU A 119 -4.00 8.88 -4.08
CA LEU A 119 -5.04 9.05 -5.09
C LEU A 119 -5.00 10.44 -5.76
N LEU A 120 -4.85 11.50 -4.97
CA LEU A 120 -4.94 12.88 -5.46
C LEU A 120 -3.60 13.47 -5.91
N TRP A 121 -2.47 12.92 -5.47
CA TRP A 121 -1.17 13.39 -5.90
C TRP A 121 -0.72 12.69 -7.19
N PRO A 122 -0.29 13.43 -8.22
CA PRO A 122 0.24 12.83 -9.44
C PRO A 122 1.42 11.89 -9.21
N VAL A 123 1.29 10.65 -9.66
CA VAL A 123 2.30 9.59 -9.50
C VAL A 123 3.64 9.95 -10.15
N TYR A 124 3.59 10.77 -11.19
CA TYR A 124 4.74 11.21 -11.97
C TYR A 124 5.44 12.45 -11.43
N LEU A 125 4.91 13.13 -10.40
CA LEU A 125 5.55 14.28 -9.76
C LEU A 125 6.35 13.84 -8.53
N ALA A 126 7.64 14.15 -8.52
CA ALA A 126 8.53 13.90 -7.39
C ALA A 126 9.19 15.20 -6.93
N PHE A 127 9.54 15.26 -5.65
CA PHE A 127 10.39 16.33 -5.12
C PHE A 127 11.81 16.14 -5.64
N GLU A 128 12.38 17.22 -6.18
CA GLU A 128 13.78 17.27 -6.55
C GLU A 128 14.49 18.28 -5.65
N THR A 129 15.31 17.76 -4.75
CA THR A 129 16.28 18.56 -3.99
C THR A 129 17.66 18.22 -4.52
N SER A 130 18.46 19.26 -4.82
CA SER A 130 19.81 19.09 -5.38
C SER A 130 20.61 18.02 -4.63
N GLY A 131 21.06 16.98 -5.35
CA GLY A 131 21.88 15.90 -4.81
C GLY A 131 21.14 14.72 -4.13
N LEU A 132 19.82 14.77 -3.93
CA LEU A 132 19.05 13.63 -3.40
C LEU A 132 18.28 12.88 -4.49
N PRO A 133 18.09 11.55 -4.35
CA PRO A 133 17.23 10.79 -5.24
C PRO A 133 15.81 11.37 -5.26
N ARG A 134 15.18 11.42 -6.44
CA ARG A 134 13.80 11.91 -6.61
C ARG A 134 12.86 11.17 -5.64
N MET A 135 12.26 11.91 -4.70
CA MET A 135 11.37 11.33 -3.68
C MET A 135 9.91 11.65 -4.00
N ALA A 136 9.16 10.63 -4.40
CA ALA A 136 7.72 10.77 -4.57
C ALA A 136 7.04 10.96 -3.20
N PRO A 137 6.10 11.91 -3.03
CA PRO A 137 5.45 12.17 -1.74
C PRO A 137 4.81 10.93 -1.12
N ARG A 138 4.21 10.07 -1.96
CA ARG A 138 3.69 8.75 -1.55
C ARG A 138 4.75 7.91 -0.85
N ARG A 139 5.98 7.86 -1.36
CA ARG A 139 7.05 7.06 -0.75
C ARG A 139 7.48 7.65 0.59
N VAL A 140 7.60 8.98 0.67
CA VAL A 140 7.98 9.67 1.91
C VAL A 140 6.96 9.40 3.02
N VAL A 141 5.67 9.64 2.75
CA VAL A 141 4.61 9.43 3.74
C VAL A 141 4.46 7.94 4.07
N GLY A 142 4.54 7.05 3.07
CA GLY A 142 4.49 5.61 3.26
C GLY A 142 5.64 5.10 4.15
N THR A 143 6.86 5.57 3.92
CA THR A 143 8.03 5.22 4.75
C THR A 143 7.89 5.74 6.18
N ILE A 144 7.47 7.00 6.37
CA ILE A 144 7.22 7.55 7.72
C ILE A 144 6.16 6.71 8.43
N GLN A 145 5.07 6.38 7.74
CA GLN A 145 4.00 5.55 8.27
C GLN A 145 4.50 4.14 8.64
N ALA A 146 5.36 3.53 7.82
CA ALA A 146 6.01 2.25 8.13
C ALA A 146 6.85 2.31 9.40
N LEU A 147 7.65 3.38 9.56
CA LEU A 147 8.46 3.60 10.76
C LEU A 147 7.59 3.77 12.00
N ILE A 148 6.52 4.57 11.93
CA ILE A 148 5.57 4.73 13.05
C ILE A 148 4.89 3.39 13.39
N LEU A 149 4.54 2.57 12.39
CA LEU A 149 4.00 1.22 12.63
C LEU A 149 5.01 0.35 13.40
N LEU A 150 6.28 0.34 12.98
CA LEU A 150 7.34 -0.42 13.65
C LEU A 150 7.57 0.07 15.09
N ILE A 151 7.53 1.38 15.31
CA ILE A 151 7.59 1.98 16.65
C ILE A 151 6.40 1.53 17.51
N CYS A 152 5.17 1.54 16.97
CA CYS A 152 3.98 1.04 17.66
C CYS A 152 4.09 -0.45 18.02
N LEU A 153 4.60 -1.28 17.08
CA LEU A 153 4.82 -2.71 17.30
C LEU A 153 5.88 -2.97 18.38
N SER A 154 6.92 -2.13 18.45
CA SER A 154 8.02 -2.28 19.40
C SER A 154 7.66 -1.77 20.81
N MET A 155 7.06 -0.57 20.90
CA MET A 155 6.85 0.10 22.18
C MET A 155 5.58 -0.34 22.93
N SER A 156 4.58 -0.89 22.25
CA SER A 156 3.25 -1.16 22.84
C SER A 156 2.87 -2.64 22.79
N ARG A 157 2.94 -3.30 23.94
CA ARG A 157 2.42 -4.66 24.13
C ARG A 157 0.92 -4.79 23.80
N PRO A 158 0.04 -3.84 24.19
CA PRO A 158 -1.36 -3.87 23.77
C PRO A 158 -1.51 -3.88 22.25
N PHE A 159 -0.80 -3.01 21.53
CA PHE A 159 -0.85 -2.95 20.07
C PHE A 159 -0.43 -4.28 19.43
N TRP A 160 0.71 -4.83 19.86
CA TRP A 160 1.19 -6.12 19.36
C TRP A 160 0.21 -7.26 19.66
N SER A 161 -0.34 -7.32 20.87
CA SER A 161 -1.29 -8.37 21.26
C SER A 161 -2.57 -8.31 20.43
N GLN A 162 -3.10 -7.11 20.17
CA GLN A 162 -4.27 -6.90 19.31
C GLN A 162 -3.97 -7.35 17.88
N MET A 163 -2.82 -6.95 17.32
CA MET A 163 -2.41 -7.37 15.98
C MET A 163 -2.26 -8.90 15.88
N ALA A 164 -1.61 -9.52 16.88
CA ALA A 164 -1.44 -10.96 16.94
C ALA A 164 -2.78 -11.69 17.00
N THR A 165 -3.75 -11.19 17.78
CA THR A 165 -5.12 -11.72 17.82
C THR A 165 -5.81 -11.59 16.46
N LEU A 166 -5.74 -10.42 15.82
CA LEU A 166 -6.32 -10.17 14.51
C LEU A 166 -5.77 -11.14 13.44
N LEU A 167 -4.45 -11.34 13.42
CA LEU A 167 -3.79 -12.27 12.49
C LEU A 167 -4.11 -13.73 12.81
N LYS A 168 -4.16 -14.12 14.09
CA LYS A 168 -4.49 -15.49 14.50
C LYS A 168 -5.92 -15.86 14.14
N ASP A 169 -6.86 -14.92 14.24
CA ASP A 169 -8.26 -15.17 13.91
C ASP A 169 -8.55 -15.15 12.41
N THR A 170 -7.67 -14.53 11.63
CA THR A 170 -7.72 -14.51 10.15
C THR A 170 -6.65 -15.42 9.52
N ARG A 171 -6.17 -16.41 10.29
CA ARG A 171 -5.01 -17.25 9.98
C ARG A 171 -4.94 -17.77 8.55
N PRO A 172 -6.01 -18.34 7.94
CA PRO A 172 -5.90 -18.87 6.58
C PRO A 172 -5.45 -17.80 5.59
N VAL A 173 -6.07 -16.63 5.63
CA VAL A 173 -5.72 -15.52 4.74
C VAL A 173 -4.37 -14.92 5.12
N SER A 174 -4.15 -14.60 6.40
CA SER A 174 -2.93 -13.94 6.82
C SER A 174 -1.69 -14.79 6.53
N THR A 175 -1.81 -16.12 6.60
CA THR A 175 -0.74 -17.06 6.23
C THR A 175 -0.35 -16.91 4.76
N PHE A 176 -1.32 -16.81 3.85
CA PHE A 176 -1.03 -16.60 2.42
C PHE A 176 -0.26 -15.28 2.20
N PHE A 177 -0.65 -14.19 2.84
CA PHE A 177 0.06 -12.91 2.71
C PHE A 177 1.45 -12.91 3.36
N ILE A 178 1.61 -13.57 4.51
CA ILE A 178 2.93 -13.72 5.16
C ILE A 178 3.85 -14.60 4.30
N VAL A 179 3.34 -15.70 3.74
CA VAL A 179 4.08 -16.56 2.81
C VAL A 179 4.45 -15.78 1.56
N PHE A 180 3.57 -14.93 1.03
CA PHE A 180 3.89 -14.06 -0.09
C PHE A 180 5.05 -13.11 0.26
N PHE A 181 4.97 -12.44 1.41
CA PHE A 181 6.02 -11.52 1.85
C PHE A 181 7.38 -12.22 2.04
N ILE A 182 7.39 -13.36 2.72
CA ILE A 182 8.60 -14.18 2.89
C ILE A 182 9.09 -14.66 1.51
N GLY A 183 8.17 -15.06 0.63
CA GLY A 183 8.47 -15.46 -0.74
C GLY A 183 9.14 -14.35 -1.55
N GLN A 184 8.68 -13.10 -1.45
CA GLN A 184 9.32 -11.95 -2.10
C GLN A 184 10.73 -11.69 -1.54
N PHE A 185 10.90 -11.81 -0.23
CA PHE A 185 12.22 -11.66 0.39
C PHE A 185 13.18 -12.76 -0.09
N LEU A 186 12.76 -14.02 -0.07
CA LEU A 186 13.55 -15.14 -0.58
C LEU A 186 13.83 -15.00 -2.09
N SER A 187 12.85 -14.54 -2.87
CA SER A 187 13.01 -14.22 -4.29
C SER A 187 14.08 -13.16 -4.53
N THR A 188 14.15 -12.15 -3.66
CA THR A 188 15.20 -11.13 -3.72
C THR A 188 16.58 -11.75 -3.48
N LEU A 189 16.71 -12.61 -2.46
CA LEU A 189 17.98 -13.27 -2.13
C LEU A 189 18.45 -14.25 -3.22
N PHE A 190 17.53 -14.98 -3.84
CA PHE A 190 17.81 -15.97 -4.89
C PHE A 190 17.69 -15.42 -6.31
N SER A 191 17.54 -14.10 -6.47
CA SER A 191 17.48 -13.44 -7.77
C SER A 191 18.81 -13.56 -8.53
N ALA A 192 18.78 -13.33 -9.84
CA ALA A 192 20.02 -13.33 -10.65
C ALA A 192 20.95 -12.16 -10.26
N SER A 193 20.38 -11.09 -9.70
CA SER A 193 21.08 -9.89 -9.27
C SER A 193 20.56 -9.41 -7.90
N PRO A 194 20.90 -10.09 -6.79
CA PRO A 194 20.35 -9.83 -5.46
C PRO A 194 20.44 -8.36 -5.04
N LEU A 195 21.61 -7.76 -5.23
CA LEU A 195 21.85 -6.35 -4.91
C LEU A 195 20.92 -5.39 -5.66
N ALA A 196 20.58 -5.74 -6.89
CA ALA A 196 19.76 -4.90 -7.75
C ALA A 196 18.24 -5.15 -7.53
N ALA A 197 17.86 -6.33 -7.00
CA ALA A 197 16.48 -6.67 -6.60
C ALA A 197 16.10 -6.11 -5.21
N ILE A 198 17.08 -5.85 -4.33
CA ILE A 198 16.84 -5.29 -3.00
C ILE A 198 16.13 -3.94 -3.07
N GLY A 199 16.53 -3.05 -3.98
CA GLY A 199 15.92 -1.71 -4.12
C GLY A 199 14.42 -1.75 -4.40
N PRO A 200 13.97 -2.42 -5.48
CA PRO A 200 12.56 -2.62 -5.77
C PRO A 200 11.80 -3.34 -4.65
N TRP A 201 12.40 -4.35 -4.01
CA TRP A 201 11.78 -5.07 -2.89
C TRP A 201 11.57 -4.18 -1.66
N ILE A 202 12.59 -3.42 -1.24
CA ILE A 202 12.49 -2.46 -0.14
C ILE A 202 11.43 -1.40 -0.47
N GLY A 203 11.50 -0.82 -1.67
CA GLY A 203 10.57 0.21 -2.11
C GLY A 203 9.12 -0.28 -2.13
N GLY A 204 8.89 -1.50 -2.62
CA GLY A 204 7.57 -2.13 -2.59
C GLY A 204 7.12 -2.44 -1.16
N THR A 205 7.97 -3.11 -0.38
CA THR A 205 7.68 -3.55 0.99
C THR A 205 7.36 -2.39 1.93
N LEU A 206 8.20 -1.35 1.95
CA LEU A 206 8.04 -0.22 2.88
C LEU A 206 6.76 0.58 2.63
N VAL A 207 6.20 0.49 1.42
CA VAL A 207 5.06 1.30 1.00
C VAL A 207 3.78 0.47 1.03
N ASN A 208 3.82 -0.77 0.52
CA ASN A 208 2.67 -1.64 0.38
C ASN A 208 2.34 -2.44 1.66
N THR A 209 3.33 -3.12 2.24
CA THR A 209 3.12 -4.08 3.33
C THR A 209 2.55 -3.45 4.60
N PRO A 210 3.00 -2.26 5.05
CA PRO A 210 2.39 -1.56 6.18
C PRO A 210 0.90 -1.28 5.98
N MET A 211 0.43 -1.04 4.74
CA MET A 211 -0.96 -0.70 4.48
C MET A 211 -1.91 -1.84 4.85
N PHE A 212 -1.49 -3.09 4.64
CA PHE A 212 -2.25 -4.25 5.08
C PHE A 212 -2.40 -4.29 6.60
N PHE A 213 -1.29 -4.23 7.33
CA PHE A 213 -1.29 -4.32 8.79
C PHE A 213 -2.01 -3.13 9.44
N ILE A 214 -1.78 -1.92 8.93
CA ILE A 214 -2.41 -0.71 9.47
C ILE A 214 -3.91 -0.74 9.22
N THR A 215 -4.35 -1.10 8.01
CA THR A 215 -5.79 -1.20 7.71
C THR A 215 -6.46 -2.28 8.55
N LEU A 216 -5.81 -3.45 8.70
CA LEU A 216 -6.28 -4.54 9.55
C LEU A 216 -6.43 -4.08 11.01
N TRP A 217 -5.44 -3.35 11.55
CA TRP A 217 -5.49 -2.86 12.92
C TRP A 217 -6.54 -1.76 13.12
N ILE A 218 -6.55 -0.72 12.28
CA ILE A 218 -7.48 0.42 12.39
C ILE A 218 -8.93 -0.06 12.38
N LEU A 219 -9.27 -0.94 11.43
CA LEU A 219 -10.64 -1.39 11.22
C LEU A 219 -10.99 -2.59 12.10
N GLY A 220 -10.05 -3.51 12.34
CA GLY A 220 -10.25 -4.69 13.18
C GLY A 220 -10.46 -4.34 14.66
N THR A 221 -9.74 -3.34 15.17
CA THR A 221 -9.94 -2.83 16.54
C THR A 221 -11.12 -1.86 16.68
N ARG A 222 -11.83 -1.56 15.58
CA ARG A 222 -12.89 -0.54 15.50
C ARG A 222 -12.44 0.86 15.90
N THR A 223 -11.15 1.18 15.78
CA THR A 223 -10.65 2.55 15.96
C THR A 223 -11.32 3.50 14.96
N ARG A 224 -11.54 3.02 13.73
CA ARG A 224 -12.40 3.66 12.72
C ARG A 224 -13.32 2.62 12.08
N SER A 225 -14.44 3.08 11.52
CA SER A 225 -15.37 2.21 10.80
C SER A 225 -14.91 1.98 9.36
N ILE A 226 -15.39 0.88 8.75
CA ILE A 226 -15.15 0.62 7.33
C ILE A 226 -15.83 1.70 6.47
N ASP A 227 -17.00 2.18 6.89
CA ASP A 227 -17.71 3.28 6.23
C ASP A 227 -16.90 4.57 6.20
N TRP A 228 -16.08 4.83 7.22
CA TRP A 228 -15.16 5.97 7.23
C TRP A 228 -14.12 5.86 6.12
N TRP A 229 -13.51 4.68 5.95
CA TRP A 229 -12.53 4.46 4.88
C TRP A 229 -13.18 4.54 3.50
N VAL A 230 -14.34 3.90 3.32
CA VAL A 230 -15.11 3.95 2.07
C VAL A 230 -15.51 5.39 1.74
N GLY A 231 -15.91 6.18 2.74
CA GLY A 231 -16.23 7.59 2.55
C GLY A 231 -15.04 8.40 2.01
N TRP A 232 -13.85 8.20 2.57
CA TRP A 232 -12.63 8.86 2.09
C TRP A 232 -12.19 8.39 0.70
N LEU A 233 -12.29 7.09 0.42
CA LEU A 233 -12.04 6.57 -0.92
C LEU A 233 -12.96 7.22 -1.95
N LEU A 234 -14.27 7.20 -1.71
CA LEU A 234 -15.26 7.76 -2.65
C LEU A 234 -15.15 9.28 -2.76
N PHE A 235 -14.78 9.98 -1.68
CA PHE A 235 -14.45 11.40 -1.73
C PHE A 235 -13.27 11.67 -2.67
N CYS A 236 -12.15 10.94 -2.51
CA CYS A 236 -10.99 11.10 -3.37
C CYS A 236 -11.33 10.76 -4.82
N VAL A 237 -12.04 9.66 -5.07
CA VAL A 237 -12.48 9.27 -6.42
C VAL A 237 -13.40 10.33 -7.02
N GLY A 238 -14.31 10.93 -6.24
CA GLY A 238 -15.17 12.02 -6.69
C GLY A 238 -14.38 13.26 -7.12
N VAL A 239 -13.38 13.67 -6.33
CA VAL A 239 -12.45 14.75 -6.71
C VAL A 239 -11.72 14.42 -8.01
N MET A 240 -11.25 13.18 -8.14
CA MET A 240 -10.55 12.70 -9.35
C MET A 240 -11.46 12.66 -10.58
N MET A 241 -12.74 12.35 -10.43
CA MET A 241 -13.72 12.41 -11.53
C MET A 241 -13.92 13.84 -12.03
N VAL A 242 -13.96 14.82 -11.13
CA VAL A 242 -14.04 16.24 -11.51
C VAL A 242 -12.78 16.66 -12.27
N ILE A 243 -11.59 16.32 -11.74
CA ILE A 243 -10.31 16.57 -12.42
C ILE A 243 -10.31 15.92 -13.80
N GLY A 244 -10.72 14.66 -13.90
CA GLY A 244 -10.77 13.93 -15.15
C GLY A 244 -11.76 14.49 -16.18
N PHE A 245 -12.88 15.05 -15.74
CA PHE A 245 -13.80 15.74 -16.64
C PHE A 245 -13.21 17.04 -17.19
N VAL A 246 -12.52 17.82 -16.35
CA VAL A 246 -11.82 19.03 -16.78
C VAL A 246 -10.67 18.69 -17.72
N GLU A 247 -9.90 17.64 -17.42
CA GLU A 247 -8.86 17.10 -18.29
C GLU A 247 -9.41 16.67 -19.65
N PHE A 248 -10.56 15.97 -19.66
CA PHE A 248 -11.24 15.60 -20.89
C PHE A 248 -11.63 16.83 -21.71
N ARG A 249 -12.10 17.91 -21.09
CA ARG A 249 -12.39 19.16 -21.83
C ARG A 249 -11.14 19.83 -22.37
N ALA A 250 -10.05 19.79 -21.60
CA ALA A 250 -8.77 20.41 -21.96
C ALA A 250 -7.97 19.60 -23.01
N GLN A 251 -8.23 18.29 -23.15
CA GLN A 251 -7.55 17.36 -24.06
C GLN A 251 -6.02 17.25 -23.78
N HIS A 252 -5.58 17.62 -22.58
CA HIS A 252 -4.21 17.48 -22.09
C HIS A 252 -4.21 17.39 -20.57
N ILE A 253 -3.10 16.88 -20.01
CA ILE A 253 -2.96 16.72 -18.55
C ILE A 253 -2.85 18.09 -17.89
N LEU A 254 -3.75 18.39 -16.95
CA LEU A 254 -3.87 19.71 -16.33
C LEU A 254 -2.61 20.19 -15.63
N TRP A 255 -1.83 19.26 -15.07
CA TRP A 255 -0.59 19.59 -14.36
C TRP A 255 0.58 19.92 -15.28
N ALA A 256 0.55 19.51 -16.55
CA ALA A 256 1.70 19.61 -17.46
C ALA A 256 2.19 21.05 -17.63
N ASN A 257 1.28 22.02 -17.62
CA ASN A 257 1.59 23.43 -17.86
C ASN A 257 1.86 24.23 -16.57
N SER A 258 1.81 23.60 -15.40
CA SER A 258 1.84 24.31 -14.11
C SER A 258 2.70 23.61 -13.07
N ILE A 259 3.78 22.95 -13.50
CA ILE A 259 4.72 22.26 -12.61
C ILE A 259 5.63 23.30 -11.95
N PRO A 260 5.59 23.47 -10.61
CA PRO A 260 6.52 24.35 -9.91
C PRO A 260 7.97 23.86 -10.03
N SER A 261 8.94 24.77 -9.95
CA SER A 261 10.37 24.48 -10.14
C SER A 261 10.97 23.46 -9.15
N PHE A 262 10.37 23.27 -7.98
CA PHE A 262 10.80 22.28 -6.98
C PHE A 262 10.26 20.86 -7.25
N LEU A 263 9.38 20.71 -8.26
CA LEU A 263 8.88 19.43 -8.74
C LEU A 263 9.48 19.13 -10.10
N ARG A 264 9.93 17.89 -10.31
CA ARG A 264 10.30 17.40 -11.63
C ARG A 264 9.56 16.13 -11.99
N VAL A 265 9.34 15.96 -13.29
CA VAL A 265 8.78 14.76 -13.89
C VAL A 265 9.94 13.86 -14.30
N ASP A 266 9.74 12.56 -14.22
CA ASP A 266 10.71 11.62 -14.75
C ASP A 266 10.81 11.75 -16.28
N GLU A 267 12.02 11.84 -16.83
CA GLU A 267 12.25 12.07 -18.27
C GLU A 267 11.57 11.00 -19.14
N ASN A 268 11.63 9.74 -18.69
CA ASN A 268 10.95 8.61 -19.35
C ASN A 268 9.42 8.71 -19.30
N MET A 269 8.86 9.40 -18.31
CA MET A 269 7.42 9.63 -18.18
C MET A 269 6.99 10.94 -18.80
N LEU A 270 7.90 11.91 -18.94
CA LEU A 270 7.60 13.25 -19.43
C LEU A 270 7.08 13.17 -20.86
N GLU A 271 7.71 12.37 -21.73
CA GLU A 271 7.25 12.16 -23.10
C GLU A 271 5.84 11.52 -23.14
N VAL A 272 5.57 10.57 -22.24
CA VAL A 272 4.27 9.90 -22.12
C VAL A 272 3.18 10.84 -21.61
N ILE A 273 3.53 11.79 -20.73
CA ILE A 273 2.61 12.77 -20.12
C ILE A 273 2.33 13.92 -21.08
N LEU A 274 3.35 14.40 -21.79
CA LEU A 274 3.23 15.52 -22.72
C LEU A 274 2.55 15.10 -24.02
N THR A 275 2.60 13.82 -24.39
CA THR A 275 1.93 13.30 -25.58
C THR A 275 0.49 12.90 -25.27
N PRO A 276 -0.52 13.63 -25.77
CA PRO A 276 -1.92 13.30 -25.51
C PRO A 276 -2.28 11.91 -26.07
N ASN A 277 -2.94 11.08 -25.25
CA ASN A 277 -3.31 9.73 -25.65
C ASN A 277 -4.70 9.72 -26.33
N PHE A 278 -4.73 9.68 -27.65
CA PHE A 278 -5.96 9.63 -28.43
C PHE A 278 -6.30 8.22 -28.92
N ARG A 279 -7.57 7.81 -28.77
CA ARG A 279 -8.12 6.60 -29.39
C ARG A 279 -9.52 6.88 -29.94
N GLY A 280 -9.57 7.73 -30.97
CA GLY A 280 -10.79 8.36 -31.48
C GLY A 280 -11.27 9.54 -30.62
N HIS A 281 -11.14 9.44 -29.29
CA HIS A 281 -11.30 10.54 -28.33
C HIS A 281 -10.10 10.57 -27.37
N TYR A 282 -9.92 11.70 -26.68
CA TYR A 282 -8.91 11.84 -25.63
C TYR A 282 -9.19 10.92 -24.45
N ARG A 283 -8.14 10.23 -23.98
CA ARG A 283 -8.22 9.29 -22.86
C ARG A 283 -7.73 9.94 -21.59
N VAL A 284 -8.63 10.04 -20.62
CA VAL A 284 -8.36 10.66 -19.32
C VAL A 284 -7.41 9.80 -18.48
N VAL A 285 -6.35 10.42 -17.96
CA VAL A 285 -5.30 9.83 -17.12
C VAL A 285 -5.38 10.30 -15.68
N THR A 286 -5.69 11.58 -15.45
CA THR A 286 -5.70 12.24 -14.14
C THR A 286 -4.32 12.28 -13.45
N THR A 287 -4.18 11.66 -12.28
CA THR A 287 -2.94 11.61 -11.47
C THR A 287 -2.14 10.33 -11.72
N PHE A 288 -2.67 9.38 -12.50
CA PHE A 288 -2.06 8.07 -12.71
C PHE A 288 -1.02 8.08 -13.83
N SER A 289 -0.26 6.99 -13.97
CA SER A 289 0.68 6.83 -15.09
C SER A 289 0.00 6.50 -16.42
N SER A 290 -1.24 6.00 -16.39
CA SER A 290 -1.95 5.62 -17.61
C SER A 290 -3.47 5.66 -17.45
N PRO A 291 -4.24 5.80 -18.56
CA PRO A 291 -5.70 5.76 -18.50
C PRO A 291 -6.24 4.40 -18.02
N LEU A 292 -5.46 3.32 -18.18
CA LEU A 292 -5.86 1.98 -17.75
C LEU A 292 -5.94 1.87 -16.22
N VAL A 293 -5.01 2.49 -15.51
CA VAL A 293 -4.95 2.51 -14.04
C VAL A 293 -6.07 3.37 -13.47
N TRP A 294 -6.38 4.51 -14.10
CA TRP A 294 -7.55 5.31 -13.73
C TRP A 294 -8.84 4.49 -13.91
N GLY A 295 -8.96 3.82 -15.06
CA GLY A 295 -10.06 2.92 -15.35
C GLY A 295 -10.22 1.80 -14.31
N GLU A 296 -9.10 1.19 -13.89
CA GLU A 296 -9.07 0.18 -12.83
C GLU A 296 -9.60 0.74 -11.50
N LEU A 297 -9.15 1.93 -11.07
CA LEU A 297 -9.64 2.56 -9.85
C LEU A 297 -11.15 2.83 -9.88
N THR A 298 -11.67 3.37 -10.99
CA THR A 298 -13.12 3.62 -11.12
C THR A 298 -13.92 2.32 -11.01
N ALA A 299 -13.46 1.24 -11.65
CA ALA A 299 -14.10 -0.07 -11.56
C ALA A 299 -14.05 -0.66 -10.14
N LEU A 300 -12.96 -0.46 -9.40
CA LEU A 300 -12.83 -0.90 -8.00
C LEU A 300 -13.70 -0.08 -7.04
N ALA A 301 -14.03 1.17 -7.37
CA ALA A 301 -14.89 2.02 -6.56
C ALA A 301 -16.38 1.66 -6.70
N MET A 302 -16.83 1.19 -7.87
CA MET A 302 -18.25 0.89 -8.16
C MET A 302 -18.92 -0.03 -7.15
N PRO A 303 -18.34 -1.18 -6.72
CA PRO A 303 -18.99 -2.04 -5.72
C PRO A 303 -19.32 -1.34 -4.40
N PHE A 304 -18.50 -0.37 -3.98
CA PHE A 304 -18.77 0.40 -2.76
C PHE A 304 -19.92 1.38 -2.94
N VAL A 305 -20.04 1.99 -4.12
CA VAL A 305 -21.17 2.87 -4.45
C VAL A 305 -22.46 2.06 -4.55
N LEU A 306 -22.44 0.91 -5.22
CA LEU A 306 -23.58 -0.02 -5.27
C LEU A 306 -24.01 -0.46 -3.86
N HIS A 307 -23.05 -0.69 -2.97
CA HIS A 307 -23.35 -0.97 -1.56
C HIS A 307 -24.01 0.21 -0.84
N ARG A 308 -23.59 1.45 -1.10
CA ARG A 308 -24.25 2.64 -0.56
C ARG A 308 -25.65 2.85 -1.14
N ILE A 309 -25.89 2.52 -2.42
CA ILE A 309 -27.22 2.55 -3.05
C ILE A 309 -28.15 1.54 -2.36
N ALA A 310 -27.70 0.30 -2.21
CA ALA A 310 -28.49 -0.78 -1.64
C ALA A 310 -28.87 -0.55 -0.16
N ASN A 311 -28.01 0.15 0.59
CA ASN A 311 -28.22 0.47 2.01
C ASN A 311 -28.70 1.90 2.26
N ALA A 312 -29.08 2.66 1.22
CA ALA A 312 -29.57 4.03 1.38
C ALA A 312 -30.94 4.07 2.06
N LYS A 313 -31.01 4.78 3.19
CA LYS A 313 -32.22 4.95 4.02
C LYS A 313 -33.26 5.89 3.39
N THR A 314 -32.82 6.93 2.69
CA THR A 314 -33.69 7.93 2.06
C THR A 314 -33.55 7.90 0.54
N THR A 315 -34.63 8.22 -0.17
CA THR A 315 -34.64 8.27 -1.65
C THR A 315 -33.67 9.32 -2.19
N GLN A 316 -33.49 10.44 -1.50
CA GLN A 316 -32.53 11.48 -1.90
C GLN A 316 -31.08 10.97 -1.85
N ILE A 317 -30.69 10.29 -0.77
CA ILE A 317 -29.36 9.68 -0.65
C ILE A 317 -29.19 8.59 -1.70
N ARG A 318 -30.24 7.80 -1.97
CA ARG A 318 -30.22 6.79 -3.03
C ARG A 318 -30.00 7.40 -4.41
N LEU A 319 -30.71 8.48 -4.74
CA LEU A 319 -30.56 9.20 -6.01
C LEU A 319 -29.17 9.80 -6.17
N PHE A 320 -28.62 10.38 -5.10
CA PHE A 320 -27.23 10.87 -5.08
C PHE A 320 -26.23 9.77 -5.44
N TRP A 321 -26.33 8.59 -4.82
CA TRP A 321 -25.42 7.49 -5.11
C TRP A 321 -25.64 6.88 -6.50
N ILE A 322 -26.87 6.85 -7.01
CA ILE A 322 -27.15 6.47 -8.40
C ILE A 322 -26.49 7.45 -9.38
N ALA A 323 -26.60 8.75 -9.12
CA ALA A 323 -25.94 9.77 -9.94
C ALA A 323 -24.41 9.66 -9.86
N PHE A 324 -23.86 9.36 -8.68
CA PHE A 324 -22.43 9.13 -8.49
C PHE A 324 -21.95 7.88 -9.24
N ASP A 325 -22.71 6.79 -9.21
CA ASP A 325 -22.43 5.56 -9.96
C ASP A 325 -22.47 5.79 -11.48
N LEU A 326 -23.48 6.50 -11.98
CA LEU A 326 -23.54 6.91 -13.39
C LEU A 326 -22.33 7.75 -13.79
N ALA A 327 -21.92 8.69 -12.94
CA ALA A 327 -20.74 9.49 -13.17
C ALA A 327 -19.45 8.63 -13.17
N LEU A 328 -19.36 7.58 -12.34
CA LEU A 328 -18.25 6.61 -12.40
C LEU A 328 -18.24 5.86 -13.73
N VAL A 329 -19.39 5.42 -14.23
CA VAL A 329 -19.50 4.75 -15.53
C VAL A 329 -19.09 5.68 -16.67
N VAL A 330 -19.51 6.94 -16.63
CA VAL A 330 -19.06 7.97 -17.59
C VAL A 330 -17.55 8.17 -17.49
N SER A 331 -17.00 8.31 -16.28
CA SER A 331 -15.55 8.47 -16.10
C SER A 331 -14.76 7.25 -16.59
N ALA A 332 -15.28 6.04 -16.34
CA ALA A 332 -14.74 4.79 -16.86
C ALA A 332 -14.75 4.77 -18.40
N TYR A 333 -15.80 5.30 -19.03
CA TYR A 333 -15.86 5.49 -20.49
C TYR A 333 -14.80 6.48 -20.98
N LEU A 334 -14.68 7.65 -20.34
CA LEU A 334 -13.72 8.71 -20.72
C LEU A 334 -12.25 8.28 -20.56
N SER A 335 -11.96 7.30 -19.71
CA SER A 335 -10.61 6.70 -19.65
C SER A 335 -10.22 5.95 -20.95
N GLY A 336 -11.20 5.59 -21.79
CA GLY A 336 -11.01 4.74 -22.96
C GLY A 336 -10.43 3.35 -22.63
N ALA A 337 -10.41 2.96 -21.35
CA ALA A 337 -9.90 1.68 -20.90
C ALA A 337 -11.00 0.62 -20.96
N ARG A 338 -10.84 -0.38 -21.84
CA ARG A 338 -11.76 -1.54 -21.91
C ARG A 338 -11.91 -2.22 -20.54
N LEU A 339 -10.82 -2.29 -19.80
CA LEU A 339 -10.79 -2.85 -18.46
C LEU A 339 -11.75 -2.15 -17.51
N ALA A 340 -11.88 -0.81 -17.59
CA ALA A 340 -12.78 -0.05 -16.74
C ALA A 340 -14.24 -0.47 -16.98
N MET A 341 -14.61 -0.65 -18.25
CA MET A 341 -15.96 -1.07 -18.64
C MET A 341 -16.26 -2.51 -18.24
N VAL A 342 -15.35 -3.44 -18.55
CA VAL A 342 -15.53 -4.85 -18.19
C VAL A 342 -15.56 -5.02 -16.67
N GLY A 343 -14.68 -4.32 -15.96
CA GLY A 343 -14.66 -4.27 -14.50
C GLY A 343 -15.94 -3.66 -13.93
N GLY A 344 -16.43 -2.58 -14.51
CA GLY A 344 -17.69 -1.95 -14.10
C GLY A 344 -18.90 -2.84 -14.31
N ILE A 345 -19.04 -3.46 -15.48
CA ILE A 345 -20.11 -4.44 -15.76
C ILE A 345 -20.02 -5.60 -14.76
N SER A 346 -18.81 -6.11 -14.52
CA SER A 346 -18.57 -7.20 -13.58
C SER A 346 -18.92 -6.82 -12.14
N ALA A 347 -18.60 -5.59 -11.70
CA ALA A 347 -19.01 -5.05 -10.41
C ALA A 347 -20.53 -5.07 -10.23
N HIS A 348 -21.26 -4.55 -11.21
CA HIS A 348 -22.72 -4.48 -11.20
C HIS A 348 -23.36 -5.86 -11.21
N VAL A 349 -22.94 -6.72 -12.14
CA VAL A 349 -23.49 -8.06 -12.34
C VAL A 349 -23.26 -8.92 -11.09
N LEU A 350 -22.04 -8.93 -10.54
CA LEU A 350 -21.73 -9.71 -9.34
C LEU A 350 -22.43 -9.16 -8.09
N TYR A 351 -22.49 -7.84 -7.92
CA TYR A 351 -23.17 -7.26 -6.77
C TYR A 351 -24.68 -7.52 -6.81
N LEU A 352 -25.31 -7.36 -7.98
CA LEU A 352 -26.72 -7.67 -8.20
C LEU A 352 -27.01 -9.17 -7.98
N PHE A 353 -26.10 -10.06 -8.40
CA PHE A 353 -26.20 -11.49 -8.14
C PHE A 353 -26.23 -11.82 -6.63
N PHE A 354 -25.30 -11.25 -5.86
CA PHE A 354 -25.30 -11.45 -4.40
C PHE A 354 -26.55 -10.87 -3.74
N TRP A 355 -27.03 -9.72 -4.23
CA TRP A 355 -28.29 -9.13 -3.78
C TRP A 355 -29.48 -10.04 -4.06
N ALA A 356 -29.60 -10.57 -5.28
CA ALA A 356 -30.68 -11.44 -5.70
C ALA A 356 -30.75 -12.73 -4.86
N ILE A 357 -29.60 -13.40 -4.66
CA ILE A 357 -29.53 -14.62 -3.84
C ILE A 357 -29.90 -14.32 -2.38
N ARG A 358 -29.41 -13.22 -1.81
CA ARG A 358 -29.75 -12.85 -0.42
C ARG A 358 -31.24 -12.55 -0.28
N ARG A 359 -31.82 -11.81 -1.24
CA ARG A 359 -33.25 -11.48 -1.26
C ARG A 359 -34.10 -12.74 -1.35
N TRP A 360 -33.76 -13.68 -2.23
CA TRP A 360 -34.45 -14.97 -2.34
C TRP A 360 -34.41 -15.75 -1.02
N ARG A 361 -33.25 -15.78 -0.34
CA ARG A 361 -33.08 -16.53 0.92
C ARG A 361 -33.84 -15.92 2.09
N ASN A 362 -33.88 -14.60 2.18
CA ASN A 362 -34.49 -13.89 3.31
C ASN A 362 -36.01 -13.70 3.13
N ASP A 363 -36.46 -13.44 1.90
CA ASP A 363 -37.86 -13.13 1.60
C ASP A 363 -38.48 -14.19 0.69
N ARG A 364 -38.75 -15.38 1.26
CA ARG A 364 -39.28 -16.54 0.50
C ARG A 364 -40.61 -16.28 -0.22
N GLY A 365 -41.39 -15.29 0.22
CA GLY A 365 -42.63 -14.86 -0.44
C GLY A 365 -42.44 -13.87 -1.59
N SER A 366 -41.23 -13.33 -1.78
CA SER A 366 -40.95 -12.34 -2.82
C SER A 366 -40.51 -13.03 -4.11
N LEU A 367 -41.39 -13.00 -5.13
CA LEU A 367 -41.07 -13.49 -6.48
C LEU A 367 -39.87 -12.76 -7.09
N LEU A 368 -39.58 -11.53 -6.66
CA LEU A 368 -38.53 -10.69 -7.24
C LEU A 368 -37.13 -11.28 -7.03
N GLY A 369 -36.85 -11.89 -5.86
CA GLY A 369 -35.55 -12.51 -5.59
C GLY A 369 -35.32 -13.77 -6.43
N ILE A 370 -36.36 -14.60 -6.58
CA ILE A 370 -36.31 -15.81 -7.41
C ILE A 370 -36.19 -15.43 -8.88
N ALA A 371 -37.04 -14.52 -9.36
CA ALA A 371 -37.04 -14.06 -10.76
C ALA A 371 -35.68 -13.47 -11.14
N THR A 372 -35.12 -12.57 -10.32
CA THR A 372 -33.80 -11.98 -10.61
C THR A 372 -32.67 -13.00 -10.59
N THR A 373 -32.69 -13.97 -9.68
CA THR A 373 -31.68 -15.05 -9.63
C THR A 373 -31.79 -15.98 -10.85
N MET A 374 -33.01 -16.35 -11.25
CA MET A 374 -33.27 -17.24 -12.40
C MET A 374 -33.10 -16.53 -13.74
N MET A 375 -33.26 -15.21 -13.78
CA MET A 375 -32.92 -14.38 -14.94
C MET A 375 -31.41 -14.27 -15.14
N TYR A 376 -30.58 -14.55 -14.13
CA TYR A 376 -29.13 -14.34 -14.25
C TYR A 376 -28.48 -15.17 -15.36
N PRO A 377 -28.72 -16.50 -15.50
CA PRO A 377 -28.24 -17.26 -16.66
C PRO A 377 -28.73 -16.68 -18.00
N ALA A 378 -29.98 -16.24 -18.06
CA ALA A 378 -30.53 -15.59 -19.26
C ALA A 378 -29.83 -14.26 -19.55
N PHE A 379 -29.54 -13.46 -18.53
CA PHE A 379 -28.84 -12.18 -18.65
C PHE A 379 -27.39 -12.37 -19.08
N VAL A 380 -26.71 -13.39 -18.53
CA VAL A 380 -25.36 -13.79 -18.96
C VAL A 380 -25.40 -14.27 -20.40
N LEU A 381 -26.38 -15.08 -20.79
CA LEU A 381 -26.55 -15.52 -22.17
C LEU A 381 -26.79 -14.32 -23.10
N VAL A 382 -27.71 -13.41 -22.75
CA VAL A 382 -27.97 -12.19 -23.53
C VAL A 382 -26.73 -11.32 -23.63
N LEU A 383 -25.95 -11.18 -22.56
CA LEU A 383 -24.69 -10.44 -22.58
C LEU A 383 -23.66 -11.11 -23.49
N LEU A 384 -23.52 -12.44 -23.42
CA LEU A 384 -22.64 -13.22 -24.31
C LEU A 384 -23.07 -13.07 -25.77
N LEU A 385 -24.37 -13.15 -26.06
CA LEU A 385 -24.93 -12.92 -27.38
C LEU A 385 -24.70 -11.47 -27.82
N ALA A 386 -24.89 -10.47 -26.96
CA ALA A 386 -24.61 -9.07 -27.29
C ALA A 386 -23.12 -8.86 -27.60
N VAL A 387 -22.22 -9.50 -26.85
CA VAL A 387 -20.78 -9.48 -27.12
C VAL A 387 -20.43 -10.20 -28.42
N ALA A 388 -21.13 -11.27 -28.79
CA ALA A 388 -20.89 -12.01 -30.02
C ALA A 388 -21.45 -11.27 -31.26
N PHE A 389 -22.66 -10.71 -31.17
CA PHE A 389 -23.44 -10.26 -32.32
C PHE A 389 -23.55 -8.74 -32.47
N VAL A 390 -23.35 -7.95 -31.41
CA VAL A 390 -23.42 -6.47 -31.51
C VAL A 390 -22.02 -5.92 -31.70
N PRO A 391 -21.64 -5.43 -32.90
CA PRO A 391 -20.25 -5.01 -33.17
C PRO A 391 -19.76 -3.94 -32.20
N ALA A 392 -20.65 -3.06 -31.75
CA ALA A 392 -20.35 -2.00 -30.80
C ALA A 392 -20.03 -2.53 -29.38
N VAL A 393 -20.64 -3.64 -28.96
CA VAL A 393 -20.38 -4.31 -27.67
C VAL A 393 -19.18 -5.23 -27.83
N HIS A 394 -19.13 -6.01 -28.91
CA HIS A 394 -17.99 -6.83 -29.31
C HIS A 394 -16.68 -6.04 -29.30
N ASN A 395 -16.63 -4.91 -30.01
CA ASN A 395 -15.42 -4.09 -30.11
C ASN A 395 -15.01 -3.44 -28.79
N ARG A 396 -15.95 -3.24 -27.85
CA ARG A 396 -15.66 -2.70 -26.51
C ARG A 396 -15.21 -3.77 -25.53
N VAL A 397 -15.77 -4.98 -25.62
CA VAL A 397 -15.49 -6.10 -24.71
C VAL A 397 -14.35 -6.97 -25.22
N LEU A 398 -14.45 -7.50 -26.44
CA LEU A 398 -13.45 -8.39 -27.06
C LEU A 398 -12.41 -7.62 -27.89
N GLY A 399 -12.80 -6.49 -28.50
CA GLY A 399 -11.91 -5.63 -29.29
C GLY A 399 -12.07 -5.77 -30.80
N GLY A 400 -11.81 -4.70 -31.56
CA GLY A 400 -11.75 -4.70 -33.03
C GLY A 400 -10.35 -4.97 -33.59
N GLY A 401 -10.08 -4.65 -34.88
CA GLY A 401 -8.80 -4.91 -35.55
C GLY A 401 -7.55 -4.38 -34.82
N THR A 402 -7.59 -3.15 -34.28
CA THR A 402 -6.48 -2.58 -33.48
C THR A 402 -6.29 -3.25 -32.11
N ALA A 403 -7.26 -4.04 -31.65
CA ALA A 403 -7.17 -4.79 -30.42
C ALA A 403 -6.56 -6.19 -30.61
N GLN A 404 -6.52 -6.71 -31.83
CA GLN A 404 -5.85 -7.97 -32.12
C GLN A 404 -4.34 -7.88 -31.86
N ALA A 405 -3.69 -6.76 -32.20
CA ALA A 405 -2.28 -6.54 -31.90
C ALA A 405 -1.99 -6.66 -30.39
N SER A 406 -2.84 -6.08 -29.53
CA SER A 406 -2.70 -6.19 -28.07
C SER A 406 -2.98 -7.62 -27.55
N ASN A 407 -3.92 -8.34 -28.16
CA ASN A 407 -4.19 -9.72 -27.77
C ASN A 407 -3.06 -10.67 -28.20
N TYR A 408 -2.52 -10.47 -29.41
CA TYR A 408 -1.37 -11.19 -29.92
C TYR A 408 -0.11 -10.93 -29.08
N ALA A 409 0.16 -9.67 -28.76
CA ALA A 409 1.24 -9.28 -27.84
C ALA A 409 1.15 -10.03 -26.50
N ARG A 410 -0.06 -10.14 -25.92
CA ARG A 410 -0.25 -10.91 -24.68
C ARG A 410 -0.03 -12.40 -24.87
N GLN A 411 -0.55 -13.00 -25.94
CA GLN A 411 -0.31 -14.42 -26.24
C GLN A 411 1.18 -14.71 -26.36
N GLU A 412 1.92 -13.80 -27.01
CA GLU A 412 3.37 -13.88 -27.14
C GLU A 412 4.07 -13.70 -25.78
N GLN A 413 3.65 -12.73 -24.96
CA GLN A 413 4.14 -12.58 -23.59
C GLN A 413 3.91 -13.86 -22.78
N PHE A 414 2.75 -14.54 -22.90
CA PHE A 414 2.50 -15.83 -22.26
C PHE A 414 3.46 -16.92 -22.78
N ARG A 415 3.67 -16.99 -24.10
CA ARG A 415 4.57 -17.95 -24.74
C ARG A 415 6.01 -17.80 -24.26
N LEU A 416 6.48 -16.57 -24.06
CA LEU A 416 7.82 -16.27 -23.54
C LEU A 416 7.91 -16.39 -22.01
N ALA A 417 6.83 -16.08 -21.29
CA ALA A 417 6.82 -16.11 -19.84
C ALA A 417 6.85 -17.53 -19.26
N VAL A 418 6.12 -18.47 -19.88
CA VAL A 418 6.09 -19.88 -19.42
C VAL A 418 7.50 -20.49 -19.32
N PRO A 419 8.36 -20.46 -20.36
CA PRO A 419 9.71 -20.98 -20.24
C PRO A 419 10.59 -20.17 -19.27
N ALA A 420 10.39 -18.85 -19.17
CA ALA A 420 11.13 -18.02 -18.20
C ALA A 420 10.81 -18.38 -16.74
N VAL A 421 9.54 -18.65 -16.43
CA VAL A 421 9.09 -19.12 -15.11
C VAL A 421 9.55 -20.55 -14.87
N ALA A 422 9.49 -21.43 -15.88
CA ALA A 422 9.92 -22.82 -15.76
C ALA A 422 11.41 -22.96 -15.40
N LYS A 423 12.26 -22.02 -15.82
CA LYS A 423 13.69 -21.98 -15.42
C LYS A 423 13.89 -21.68 -13.93
N ARG A 424 12.98 -20.93 -13.29
CA ARG A 424 13.05 -20.55 -11.87
C ARG A 424 11.67 -20.61 -11.21
N PRO A 425 11.09 -21.81 -11.03
CA PRO A 425 9.67 -21.95 -10.74
C PRO A 425 9.29 -21.55 -9.31
N ILE A 426 10.19 -21.69 -8.34
CA ILE A 426 9.85 -21.51 -6.92
C ILE A 426 9.80 -20.04 -6.53
N PHE A 427 10.91 -19.32 -6.71
CA PHE A 427 11.07 -17.93 -6.26
C PHE A 427 11.24 -16.91 -7.40
N GLY A 428 11.20 -17.34 -8.67
CA GLY A 428 11.28 -16.42 -9.80
C GLY A 428 12.65 -15.74 -9.96
N TRP A 429 12.65 -14.58 -10.61
CA TRP A 429 13.85 -13.83 -10.99
C TRP A 429 14.19 -12.67 -10.05
N GLY A 430 13.32 -12.36 -9.08
CA GLY A 430 13.46 -11.23 -8.18
C GLY A 430 12.44 -10.12 -8.49
N PRO A 431 11.96 -9.39 -7.47
CA PRO A 431 11.03 -8.27 -7.68
C PRO A 431 11.58 -7.22 -8.65
N GLY A 432 10.83 -6.94 -9.72
CA GLY A 432 11.20 -5.95 -10.74
C GLY A 432 12.07 -6.49 -11.90
N TYR A 433 12.45 -7.77 -11.87
CA TYR A 433 13.29 -8.40 -12.92
C TYR A 433 12.52 -9.37 -13.82
N GLY A 434 11.26 -9.68 -13.50
CA GLY A 434 10.44 -10.59 -14.27
C GLY A 434 10.25 -10.13 -15.72
N ALA A 435 10.05 -8.83 -15.96
CA ALA A 435 9.99 -8.28 -17.31
C ALA A 435 11.25 -8.58 -18.12
N GLN A 436 12.43 -8.40 -17.51
CA GLN A 436 13.72 -8.62 -18.17
C GLN A 436 13.94 -10.11 -18.46
N ALA A 437 13.51 -10.98 -17.55
CA ALA A 437 13.59 -12.42 -17.71
C ALA A 437 12.68 -12.96 -18.83
N VAL A 438 11.50 -12.36 -19.01
CA VAL A 438 10.60 -12.69 -20.13
C VAL A 438 11.14 -12.13 -21.45
N GLY A 439 11.75 -10.94 -21.42
CA GLY A 439 12.45 -10.37 -22.58
C GLY A 439 11.52 -9.90 -23.71
N TRP A 440 10.22 -9.74 -23.44
CA TRP A 440 9.28 -9.22 -24.43
C TRP A 440 9.39 -7.70 -24.54
N HIS A 441 9.56 -7.21 -25.76
CA HIS A 441 9.63 -5.79 -26.09
C HIS A 441 8.47 -5.43 -27.02
N ASN A 442 7.89 -4.25 -26.81
CA ASN A 442 6.92 -3.71 -27.76
C ASN A 442 7.62 -3.19 -29.03
N GLU A 443 6.84 -2.76 -30.03
CA GLU A 443 7.36 -2.21 -31.29
C GLU A 443 8.26 -0.99 -31.11
N ALA A 444 8.08 -0.25 -30.01
CA ALA A 444 8.91 0.90 -29.64
C ALA A 444 10.13 0.52 -28.78
N GLY A 445 10.40 -0.78 -28.59
CA GLY A 445 11.56 -1.26 -27.83
C GLY A 445 11.41 -1.19 -26.31
N PHE A 446 10.24 -0.87 -25.77
CA PHE A 446 9.99 -0.87 -24.33
C PHE A 446 9.69 -2.27 -23.82
N LEU A 447 10.37 -2.64 -22.73
CA LEU A 447 10.17 -3.88 -22.02
C LEU A 447 8.93 -3.80 -21.13
N SER A 448 7.93 -4.66 -21.36
CA SER A 448 6.75 -4.72 -20.51
C SER A 448 6.13 -6.11 -20.43
N ILE A 449 5.41 -6.37 -19.33
CA ILE A 449 4.50 -7.50 -19.21
C ILE A 449 3.15 -6.91 -18.85
N ASP A 450 2.11 -7.21 -19.59
CA ASP A 450 0.79 -6.60 -19.39
C ASP A 450 0.05 -7.27 -18.23
N SER A 451 0.22 -8.58 -18.03
CA SER A 451 -0.51 -9.34 -17.02
C SER A 451 0.21 -9.34 -15.67
N ALA A 452 -0.47 -8.93 -14.60
CA ALA A 452 0.08 -9.04 -13.24
C ALA A 452 0.27 -10.49 -12.80
N PHE A 453 -0.52 -11.45 -13.31
CA PHE A 453 -0.30 -12.87 -13.04
C PHE A 453 1.07 -13.31 -13.55
N LEU A 454 1.37 -12.99 -14.82
CA LEU A 454 2.67 -13.28 -15.42
C LEU A 454 3.80 -12.54 -14.71
N MET A 455 3.62 -11.25 -14.44
CA MET A 455 4.62 -10.45 -13.74
C MET A 455 4.91 -11.03 -12.34
N THR A 456 3.88 -11.42 -11.59
CA THR A 456 4.05 -11.99 -10.23
C THR A 456 4.73 -13.35 -10.29
N ALA A 457 4.36 -14.20 -11.26
CA ALA A 457 5.00 -15.49 -11.47
C ALA A 457 6.46 -15.37 -11.91
N ALA A 458 6.79 -14.40 -12.77
CA ALA A 458 8.15 -14.14 -13.22
C ALA A 458 9.01 -13.53 -12.11
N ASP A 459 8.49 -12.56 -11.37
CA ASP A 459 9.20 -11.91 -10.26
C ASP A 459 9.39 -12.87 -9.08
N ASN A 460 8.30 -13.46 -8.58
CA ASN A 460 8.26 -14.14 -7.28
C ASN A 460 8.02 -15.67 -7.38
N GLY A 461 7.97 -16.21 -8.59
CA GLY A 461 7.72 -17.64 -8.82
C GLY A 461 6.28 -18.06 -8.54
N LEU A 462 6.05 -19.38 -8.59
CA LEU A 462 4.77 -20.01 -8.28
C LEU A 462 4.39 -19.82 -6.81
N VAL A 463 5.38 -19.76 -5.90
CA VAL A 463 5.11 -19.46 -4.49
C VAL A 463 4.47 -18.09 -4.37
N GLY A 464 5.03 -17.07 -5.02
CA GLY A 464 4.45 -15.72 -5.04
C GLY A 464 3.08 -15.68 -5.69
N LEU A 465 2.91 -16.35 -6.84
CA LEU A 465 1.62 -16.40 -7.55
C LEU A 465 0.50 -17.02 -6.70
N ILE A 466 0.74 -18.22 -6.15
CA ILE A 466 -0.24 -18.96 -5.36
C ILE A 466 -0.53 -18.24 -4.05
N SER A 467 0.51 -17.74 -3.36
CA SER A 467 0.34 -17.06 -2.09
C SER A 467 -0.42 -15.73 -2.22
N TYR A 468 -0.14 -14.94 -3.26
CA TYR A 468 -0.87 -13.68 -3.48
C TYR A 468 -2.29 -13.92 -3.97
N PHE A 469 -2.46 -14.50 -5.16
CA PHE A 469 -3.77 -14.63 -5.79
C PHE A 469 -4.63 -15.71 -5.16
N GLY A 470 -4.02 -16.81 -4.69
CA GLY A 470 -4.74 -17.81 -3.88
C GLY A 470 -5.24 -17.22 -2.57
N GLY A 471 -4.47 -16.32 -1.95
CA GLY A 471 -4.90 -15.57 -0.77
C GLY A 471 -6.13 -14.67 -1.04
N VAL A 472 -6.16 -14.01 -2.21
CA VAL A 472 -7.30 -13.22 -2.66
C VAL A 472 -8.54 -14.09 -2.91
N VAL A 473 -8.39 -15.20 -3.63
CA VAL A 473 -9.51 -16.12 -3.90
C VAL A 473 -10.04 -16.71 -2.60
N LEU A 474 -9.16 -17.11 -1.68
CA LEU A 474 -9.56 -17.60 -0.35
C LEU A 474 -10.33 -16.52 0.44
N MET A 475 -9.84 -15.28 0.44
CA MET A 475 -10.52 -14.13 1.04
C MET A 475 -11.93 -13.94 0.46
N MET A 476 -12.05 -13.97 -0.87
CA MET A 476 -13.34 -13.86 -1.57
C MET A 476 -14.33 -14.93 -1.12
N VAL A 477 -13.90 -16.20 -1.11
CA VAL A 477 -14.76 -17.32 -0.70
C VAL A 477 -15.19 -17.16 0.76
N MET A 478 -14.24 -16.85 1.66
CA MET A 478 -14.55 -16.67 3.08
C MET A 478 -15.51 -15.50 3.33
N LEU A 479 -15.33 -14.37 2.64
CA LEU A 479 -16.23 -13.22 2.74
C LEU A 479 -17.61 -13.52 2.15
N ALA A 480 -17.70 -14.17 1.00
CA ALA A 480 -18.97 -14.54 0.39
C ALA A 480 -19.79 -15.46 1.32
N LEU A 481 -19.16 -16.53 1.82
CA LEU A 481 -19.78 -17.47 2.76
C LEU A 481 -20.26 -16.76 4.04
N ARG A 482 -19.55 -15.74 4.50
CA ARG A 482 -19.94 -14.94 5.68
C ARG A 482 -21.04 -13.94 5.37
N GLY A 483 -20.98 -13.23 4.25
CA GLY A 483 -22.05 -12.33 3.80
C GLY A 483 -23.39 -13.08 3.68
N PHE A 484 -23.36 -14.32 3.19
CA PHE A 484 -24.53 -15.20 3.12
C PHE A 484 -25.04 -15.72 4.48
N ARG A 485 -24.25 -15.60 5.55
CA ARG A 485 -24.63 -15.96 6.92
C ARG A 485 -24.95 -14.74 7.79
N SER A 486 -24.63 -13.54 7.32
CA SER A 486 -24.85 -12.29 8.06
C SER A 486 -26.34 -11.97 8.14
N ARG A 487 -26.81 -11.66 9.36
CA ARG A 487 -28.19 -11.26 9.67
C ARG A 487 -28.41 -9.74 9.69
N THR A 488 -27.45 -8.95 9.19
CA THR A 488 -27.58 -7.48 9.17
C THR A 488 -28.80 -7.03 8.37
N GLU A 489 -29.48 -5.99 8.88
CA GLU A 489 -30.48 -5.24 8.12
C GLU A 489 -29.78 -4.58 6.93
N GLY A 490 -30.16 -4.96 5.71
CA GLY A 490 -29.52 -4.53 4.47
C GLY A 490 -28.47 -5.49 3.89
N MET A 491 -27.72 -4.96 2.93
CA MET A 491 -26.67 -5.68 2.22
C MET A 491 -25.36 -5.65 3.00
N PRO A 492 -24.73 -6.82 3.26
CA PRO A 492 -23.45 -6.88 3.97
C PRO A 492 -22.32 -6.27 3.13
N MET A 493 -21.34 -5.65 3.80
CA MET A 493 -20.15 -5.06 3.15
C MET A 493 -19.27 -6.12 2.49
N GLU A 494 -19.35 -7.36 2.97
CA GLU A 494 -18.66 -8.53 2.45
C GLU A 494 -18.94 -8.73 0.96
N PHE A 495 -20.19 -8.54 0.51
CA PHE A 495 -20.52 -8.69 -0.91
C PHE A 495 -19.92 -7.57 -1.77
N ALA A 496 -19.81 -6.35 -1.23
CA ALA A 496 -19.10 -5.27 -1.92
C ALA A 496 -17.64 -5.66 -2.12
N LEU A 497 -16.95 -6.11 -1.06
CA LEU A 497 -15.55 -6.54 -1.16
C LEU A 497 -15.34 -7.75 -2.07
N VAL A 498 -16.24 -8.73 -2.07
CA VAL A 498 -16.15 -9.86 -3.01
C VAL A 498 -16.22 -9.38 -4.45
N SER A 499 -17.13 -8.45 -4.77
CA SER A 499 -17.20 -7.83 -6.08
C SER A 499 -15.92 -7.02 -6.40
N VAL A 500 -15.37 -6.27 -5.44
CA VAL A 500 -14.09 -5.55 -5.62
C VAL A 500 -12.96 -6.52 -5.95
N TYR A 501 -12.84 -7.64 -5.23
CA TYR A 501 -11.79 -8.63 -5.49
C TYR A 501 -11.96 -9.35 -6.82
N ALA A 502 -13.19 -9.59 -7.26
CA ALA A 502 -13.43 -10.13 -8.60
C ALA A 502 -12.98 -9.14 -9.68
N VAL A 503 -13.34 -7.86 -9.54
CA VAL A 503 -12.86 -6.79 -10.44
C VAL A 503 -11.34 -6.68 -10.40
N PHE A 504 -10.74 -6.79 -9.21
CA PHE A 504 -9.30 -6.83 -9.04
C PHE A 504 -8.66 -8.00 -9.81
N LEU A 505 -9.15 -9.24 -9.67
CA LEU A 505 -8.61 -10.39 -10.40
C LEU A 505 -8.76 -10.22 -11.92
N LEU A 506 -9.90 -9.68 -12.38
CA LEU A 506 -10.12 -9.37 -13.79
C LEU A 506 -9.14 -8.30 -14.28
N SER A 507 -8.91 -7.24 -13.50
CA SER A 507 -7.93 -6.19 -13.82
C SER A 507 -6.51 -6.71 -13.91
N ARG A 508 -6.11 -7.53 -12.95
CA ARG A 508 -4.77 -8.10 -12.88
C ARG A 508 -4.49 -9.13 -13.98
N SER A 509 -5.53 -9.64 -14.63
CA SER A 509 -5.36 -10.50 -15.81
C SER A 509 -4.77 -9.76 -17.01
N VAL A 510 -5.05 -8.46 -17.15
CA VAL A 510 -4.68 -7.62 -18.31
C VAL A 510 -3.82 -6.41 -17.97
N LEU A 511 -3.63 -6.11 -16.69
CA LEU A 511 -2.91 -4.94 -16.19
C LEU A 511 -1.89 -5.34 -15.11
N SER A 512 -0.65 -4.85 -15.26
CA SER A 512 0.47 -5.13 -14.34
C SER A 512 0.98 -3.89 -13.61
N GLN A 513 0.51 -2.69 -14.01
CA GLN A 513 0.90 -1.43 -13.40
C GLN A 513 0.62 -1.44 -11.89
N ARG A 514 1.60 -0.92 -11.14
CA ARG A 514 1.63 -0.99 -9.66
C ARG A 514 1.07 0.24 -8.97
N ASP A 515 0.52 1.18 -9.72
CA ASP A 515 0.04 2.46 -9.19
C ASP A 515 -1.05 2.31 -8.14
N ASN A 516 -1.94 1.32 -8.30
CA ASN A 516 -3.01 1.02 -7.35
C ASN A 516 -2.63 -0.07 -6.33
N ASP A 517 -1.38 -0.56 -6.31
CA ASP A 517 -1.01 -1.70 -5.47
C ASP A 517 -1.29 -1.47 -3.99
N ASN A 518 -1.00 -0.26 -3.52
CA ASN A 518 -1.29 0.19 -2.17
C ASN A 518 -2.76 0.05 -1.78
N LEU A 519 -3.66 0.35 -2.71
CA LEU A 519 -5.10 0.23 -2.49
C LEU A 519 -5.48 -1.23 -2.30
N TYR A 520 -4.85 -2.17 -3.02
CA TYR A 520 -5.09 -3.61 -2.82
C TYR A 520 -4.66 -4.07 -1.44
N TRP A 521 -3.50 -3.63 -0.97
CA TRP A 521 -3.03 -3.96 0.37
C TRP A 521 -3.97 -3.42 1.45
N MET A 522 -4.51 -2.21 1.27
CA MET A 522 -5.58 -1.70 2.13
C MET A 522 -6.81 -2.60 2.05
N LEU A 523 -7.33 -2.88 0.86
CA LEU A 523 -8.50 -3.73 0.65
C LEU A 523 -8.34 -5.10 1.32
N PHE A 524 -7.18 -5.75 1.19
CA PHE A 524 -6.87 -7.00 1.88
C PHE A 524 -6.93 -6.87 3.40
N GLY A 525 -6.42 -5.76 3.94
CA GLY A 525 -6.57 -5.41 5.36
C GLY A 525 -8.03 -5.24 5.78
N ILE A 526 -8.87 -4.60 4.95
CA ILE A 526 -10.32 -4.47 5.19
C ILE A 526 -10.99 -5.86 5.17
N GLY A 527 -10.66 -6.69 4.19
CA GLY A 527 -11.17 -8.05 4.09
C GLY A 527 -10.87 -8.87 5.33
N ALA A 528 -9.60 -8.87 5.77
CA ALA A 528 -9.18 -9.54 6.99
C ALA A 528 -9.88 -8.94 8.23
N ALA A 529 -9.99 -7.62 8.34
CA ALA A 529 -10.72 -6.97 9.43
C ALA A 529 -12.21 -7.39 9.48
N LEU A 530 -12.91 -7.49 8.34
CA LEU A 530 -14.28 -7.99 8.29
C LEU A 530 -14.39 -9.46 8.67
N LEU A 531 -13.41 -10.28 8.30
CA LEU A 531 -13.33 -11.67 8.76
C LEU A 531 -13.09 -11.76 10.29
N TYR A 532 -12.48 -10.76 10.90
CA TYR A 532 -12.36 -10.70 12.36
C TYR A 532 -13.67 -10.25 13.02
N LEU A 533 -14.20 -9.09 12.63
CA LEU A 533 -15.35 -8.41 13.27
C LEU A 533 -16.62 -9.27 13.33
N ASN A 534 -16.85 -10.10 12.30
CA ASN A 534 -18.01 -10.98 12.23
C ASN A 534 -17.96 -12.18 13.17
N ARG A 535 -16.79 -12.50 13.73
CA ARG A 535 -16.66 -13.57 14.72
C ARG A 535 -17.12 -13.12 16.10
N ASP A 536 -16.81 -11.89 16.49
CA ASP A 536 -17.19 -11.34 17.79
C ASP A 536 -18.71 -11.24 17.97
N LEU A 537 -19.46 -11.04 16.88
CA LEU A 537 -20.92 -11.08 16.89
C LEU A 537 -21.51 -12.45 17.27
N ARG A 538 -20.70 -13.52 17.28
CA ARG A 538 -21.12 -14.88 17.66
C ARG A 538 -20.66 -15.29 19.06
N ALA A 539 -19.72 -14.56 19.67
CA ALA A 539 -19.38 -14.81 21.06
C ALA A 539 -20.53 -14.23 21.92
N PRO A 540 -21.26 -15.03 22.72
CA PRO A 540 -22.20 -14.47 23.67
C PRO A 540 -21.43 -13.48 24.53
N HIS A 541 -21.98 -12.28 24.65
CA HIS A 541 -21.40 -11.16 25.38
C HIS A 541 -21.18 -11.61 26.83
N LYS A 542 -20.01 -12.17 27.15
CA LYS A 542 -19.52 -12.24 28.52
C LYS A 542 -19.27 -10.80 28.90
N THR A 543 -20.28 -10.21 29.53
CA THR A 543 -20.30 -8.90 30.17
C THR A 543 -18.92 -8.57 30.72
N ARG A 544 -18.19 -7.68 30.03
CA ARG A 544 -17.01 -6.98 30.56
C ARG A 544 -17.46 -5.93 31.59
N ALA A 545 -18.31 -6.34 32.54
CA ALA A 545 -18.77 -5.51 33.65
C ALA A 545 -17.85 -5.61 34.88
N GLY A 546 -16.73 -6.34 34.80
CA GLY A 546 -15.84 -6.61 35.93
C GLY A 546 -14.46 -5.96 35.91
N ALA A 547 -14.20 -4.96 35.05
CA ALA A 547 -12.88 -4.30 34.97
C ALA A 547 -12.90 -2.80 35.28
N ALA A 548 -13.98 -2.32 35.90
CA ALA A 548 -14.12 -0.99 36.47
C ALA A 548 -14.69 -1.07 37.89
N ALA A 549 -14.05 -1.88 38.73
CA ALA A 549 -14.18 -1.87 40.18
C ALA A 549 -12.77 -1.92 40.77
#